data_AF-A0A7I7XBC9-F1
#
_entry.id   AF-A0A7I7XBC9-F1
#
_cell.length_a   1.000
_cell.length_b   1.000
_cell.length_c   1.000
_cell.angle_alpha   90.00
_cell.angle_beta   90.00
_cell.angle_gamma   90.00
#
_symmetry.space_group_name_H-M   'P 1'
#
loop_
_entity.id
_entity.type
_entity.pdbx_description
1 polymer ?
#
loop_
_entity_poly.entity_id
_entity_poly.type
_entity_poly.pdbx_seq_one_letter_code
_entity_poly.pdbx_strand_id
1 'polypeptide(L)'
;MNRFKYELGEQLYGSLGITRDDFEARRTAIRLNYRFYDAPLAGVVCMPRGLHHVDSLGVGMYLQTLILGLTTRGLGTCVQMLIAGFPDVVREALLIPDEYDILCGLAIGYAVEDFPANNLDVPRKSIDDTVVFLDR
;
A
#
# COMPACT_ATOMS: atom_id res chain seq x y z
N MET A 1 -11.66 -1.56 -15.58
CA MET A 1 -11.04 -1.00 -14.34
C MET A 1 -11.76 -1.61 -13.13
N ASN A 2 -11.04 -2.03 -12.09
CA ASN A 2 -11.56 -2.88 -11.00
C ASN A 2 -12.48 -2.12 -10.02
N ARG A 3 -13.74 -2.55 -9.86
CA ARG A 3 -14.77 -1.95 -8.99
C ARG A 3 -14.29 -1.71 -7.55
N PHE A 4 -13.56 -2.66 -6.98
CA PHE A 4 -13.05 -2.57 -5.59
C PHE A 4 -12.10 -1.40 -5.36
N LYS A 5 -11.33 -1.01 -6.39
CA LYS A 5 -10.43 0.16 -6.27
C LYS A 5 -11.21 1.46 -6.15
N TYR A 6 -12.37 1.57 -6.79
CA TYR A 6 -13.23 2.75 -6.70
C TYR A 6 -13.93 2.83 -5.35
N GLU A 7 -14.51 1.72 -4.88
CA GLU A 7 -15.19 1.66 -3.57
C GLU A 7 -14.21 2.00 -2.42
N LEU A 8 -13.00 1.43 -2.45
CA LEU A 8 -11.97 1.78 -1.47
C LEU A 8 -11.56 3.25 -1.55
N GLY A 9 -11.40 3.78 -2.77
CA GLY A 9 -11.10 5.19 -2.97
C GLY A 9 -12.18 6.10 -2.40
N GLU A 10 -13.46 5.79 -2.65
CA GLU A 10 -14.59 6.54 -2.12
C GLU A 10 -14.62 6.54 -0.59
N GLN A 11 -14.40 5.39 0.06
CA GLN A 11 -14.31 5.32 1.52
C GLN A 11 -13.13 6.13 2.06
N LEU A 12 -11.94 5.99 1.45
CA LEU A 12 -10.74 6.70 1.87
C LEU A 12 -10.85 8.22 1.71
N TYR A 13 -11.30 8.71 0.55
CA TYR A 13 -11.47 10.14 0.35
C TYR A 13 -12.65 10.68 1.18
N GLY A 14 -13.73 9.91 1.29
CA GLY A 14 -14.89 10.25 2.10
C GLY A 14 -14.55 10.42 3.58
N SER A 15 -13.72 9.54 4.16
CA SER A 15 -13.29 9.69 5.56
C SER A 15 -12.48 10.96 5.80
N LEU A 16 -11.82 11.49 4.77
CA LEU A 16 -11.06 12.73 4.82
C LEU A 16 -11.92 13.97 4.50
N GLY A 17 -13.23 13.80 4.26
CA GLY A 17 -14.11 14.89 3.82
C GLY A 17 -13.86 15.36 2.38
N ILE A 18 -13.13 14.56 1.58
CA ILE A 18 -12.71 14.92 0.22
C ILE A 18 -13.75 14.43 -0.77
N THR A 19 -14.44 15.36 -1.43
CA THR A 19 -15.39 15.02 -2.50
C THR A 19 -14.67 14.61 -3.78
N ARG A 20 -15.42 14.02 -4.72
CA ARG A 20 -14.86 13.58 -6.01
C ARG A 20 -14.35 14.76 -6.86
N ASP A 21 -15.01 15.89 -6.78
CA ASP A 21 -14.74 17.09 -7.58
C ASP A 21 -13.73 18.04 -6.90
N ASP A 22 -13.33 17.75 -5.66
CA ASP A 22 -12.29 18.50 -4.95
C ASP A 22 -10.89 18.05 -5.40
N PHE A 23 -10.50 18.48 -6.61
CA PHE A 23 -9.23 18.13 -7.22
C PHE A 23 -8.02 18.56 -6.36
N GLU A 24 -8.13 19.68 -5.65
CA GLU A 24 -7.03 20.21 -4.84
C GLU A 24 -6.79 19.38 -3.57
N ALA A 25 -7.85 19.03 -2.85
CA ALA A 25 -7.71 18.16 -1.69
C ALA A 25 -7.25 16.74 -2.09
N ARG A 26 -7.74 16.21 -3.22
CA ARG A 26 -7.26 14.92 -3.76
C ARG A 26 -5.77 14.97 -4.11
N ARG A 27 -5.31 16.07 -4.72
CA ARG A 27 -3.89 16.31 -5.02
C ARG A 27 -3.06 16.37 -3.75
N THR A 28 -3.58 16.99 -2.69
CA THR A 28 -2.94 17.01 -1.36
C THR A 28 -2.82 15.61 -0.76
N ALA A 29 -3.88 14.81 -0.80
CA ALA A 29 -3.84 13.42 -0.31
C ALA A 29 -2.84 12.54 -1.08
N ILE A 30 -2.73 12.73 -2.40
CA ILE A 30 -1.70 12.06 -3.22
C ILE A 30 -0.30 12.49 -2.80
N ARG A 31 -0.06 13.79 -2.56
CA ARG A 31 1.24 14.28 -2.07
C ARG A 31 1.60 13.69 -0.71
N LEU A 32 0.63 13.52 0.18
CA LEU A 32 0.85 12.88 1.48
C LEU A 32 1.34 11.43 1.32
N ASN A 33 0.81 10.70 0.32
CA ASN A 33 1.32 9.38 -0.03
C ASN A 33 2.79 9.42 -0.47
N TYR A 34 3.20 10.36 -1.33
CA TYR A 34 4.60 10.52 -1.72
C TYR A 34 5.53 10.92 -0.56
N ARG A 35 4.98 11.51 0.51
CA ARG A 35 5.69 11.79 1.77
C ARG A 35 5.67 10.63 2.75
N PHE A 36 5.22 9.44 2.33
CA PHE A 36 5.05 8.27 3.20
C PHE A 36 4.17 8.57 4.43
N TYR A 37 3.15 9.43 4.27
CA TYR A 37 2.29 9.91 5.35
C TYR A 37 3.07 10.54 6.52
N ASP A 38 4.23 11.13 6.23
CA ASP A 38 5.16 11.69 7.22
C ASP A 38 5.61 10.67 8.28
N ALA A 39 5.59 9.38 7.93
CA ALA A 39 6.08 8.31 8.78
C ALA A 39 7.59 8.49 9.07
N PRO A 40 8.05 8.15 10.29
CA PRO A 40 9.46 8.30 10.68
C PRO A 40 10.41 7.34 9.94
N LEU A 41 9.87 6.28 9.35
CA LEU A 41 10.63 5.32 8.55
C LEU A 41 9.86 4.99 7.26
N ALA A 42 10.58 5.00 6.15
CA ALA A 42 10.10 4.59 4.84
C ALA A 42 10.97 3.47 4.28
N GLY A 43 10.35 2.50 3.64
CA GLY A 43 11.01 1.42 2.91
C GLY A 43 10.53 1.36 1.46
N VAL A 44 11.35 0.75 0.61
CA VAL A 44 11.00 0.39 -0.77
C VAL A 44 11.21 -1.11 -0.93
N VAL A 45 10.20 -1.80 -1.44
CA VAL A 45 10.21 -3.25 -1.64
C VAL A 45 10.56 -3.51 -3.10
N CYS A 46 11.63 -4.28 -3.30
CA CYS A 46 12.18 -4.58 -4.60
C CYS A 46 12.20 -6.09 -4.86
N MET A 47 12.28 -6.46 -6.14
CA MET A 47 12.42 -7.85 -6.60
C MET A 47 13.46 -7.90 -7.73
N PRO A 48 14.39 -8.87 -7.76
CA PRO A 48 15.29 -9.03 -8.90
C PRO A 48 14.53 -9.20 -10.22
N ARG A 49 14.95 -8.48 -11.26
CA ARG A 49 14.34 -8.48 -12.61
C ARG A 49 14.34 -9.83 -13.32
N GLY A 50 15.25 -10.73 -12.93
CA GLY A 50 15.31 -12.08 -13.47
C GLY A 50 14.19 -12.99 -12.98
N LEU A 51 13.41 -12.57 -11.98
CA LEU A 51 12.29 -13.32 -11.44
C LEU A 51 11.00 -13.07 -12.22
N HIS A 52 10.15 -14.07 -12.28
CA HIS A 52 8.86 -14.02 -12.95
C HIS A 52 7.74 -13.56 -12.02
N HIS A 53 6.57 -13.28 -12.59
CA HIS A 53 5.40 -12.83 -11.83
C HIS A 53 5.02 -13.78 -10.68
N VAL A 54 5.23 -15.09 -10.82
CA VAL A 54 4.94 -16.08 -9.76
C VAL A 54 5.84 -15.87 -8.54
N ASP A 55 7.09 -15.45 -8.74
CA ASP A 55 8.05 -15.22 -7.67
C ASP A 55 7.66 -14.02 -6.79
N SER A 56 6.88 -13.07 -7.34
CA SER A 56 6.33 -11.94 -6.57
C SER A 56 5.43 -12.40 -5.41
N LEU A 57 4.87 -13.62 -5.48
CA LEU A 57 4.13 -14.22 -4.38
C LEU A 57 5.02 -14.41 -3.15
N GLY A 58 6.26 -14.85 -3.33
CA GLY A 58 7.23 -15.00 -2.25
C GLY A 58 7.58 -13.66 -1.62
N VAL A 59 7.76 -12.62 -2.43
CA VAL A 59 7.99 -11.24 -1.94
C VAL A 59 6.78 -10.72 -1.16
N GLY A 60 5.55 -11.00 -1.64
CA GLY A 60 4.31 -10.66 -0.95
C GLY A 60 4.17 -11.37 0.40
N MET A 61 4.50 -12.67 0.48
CA MET A 61 4.49 -13.43 1.73
C MET A 61 5.52 -12.87 2.73
N TYR A 62 6.73 -12.53 2.27
CA TYR A 62 7.75 -11.88 3.08
C TYR A 62 7.26 -10.52 3.61
N LEU A 63 6.74 -9.65 2.72
CA LEU A 63 6.25 -8.33 3.08
C LEU A 63 5.12 -8.41 4.11
N GLN A 64 4.17 -9.32 3.92
CA GLN A 64 3.08 -9.52 4.89
C GLN A 64 3.61 -10.02 6.24
N THR A 65 4.60 -10.91 6.26
CA THR A 65 5.24 -11.39 7.49
C THR A 65 5.93 -10.24 8.23
N LEU A 66 6.65 -9.38 7.53
CA LEU A 66 7.25 -8.17 8.08
C LEU A 66 6.19 -7.24 8.67
N ILE A 67 5.12 -6.96 7.93
CA ILE A 67 4.00 -6.11 8.37
C ILE A 67 3.40 -6.64 9.67
N LEU A 68 3.05 -7.93 9.73
CA LEU A 68 2.51 -8.56 10.95
C LEU A 68 3.51 -8.48 12.12
N GLY A 69 4.81 -8.70 11.84
CA GLY A 69 5.87 -8.56 12.83
C GLY A 69 5.98 -7.15 13.40
N LEU A 70 5.81 -6.12 12.57
CA LEU A 70 5.78 -4.71 13.01
C LEU A 70 4.49 -4.40 13.79
N THR A 71 3.34 -4.88 13.32
CA THR A 71 2.05 -4.70 14.00
C THR A 71 2.05 -5.27 15.41
N THR A 72 2.60 -6.47 15.62
CA THR A 72 2.73 -7.06 16.97
C THR A 72 3.62 -6.23 17.92
N ARG A 73 4.42 -5.30 17.39
CA ARG A 73 5.26 -4.37 18.16
C ARG A 73 4.65 -2.98 18.30
N GLY A 74 3.38 -2.81 17.91
CA GLY A 74 2.66 -1.55 18.01
C GLY A 74 2.95 -0.56 16.87
N LEU A 75 3.58 -1.00 15.78
CA LEU A 75 3.84 -0.16 14.61
C LEU A 75 2.74 -0.31 13.55
N GLY A 76 2.28 0.82 13.04
CA GLY A 76 1.46 0.91 11.84
C GLY A 76 2.31 0.84 10.58
N THR A 77 1.72 0.30 9.51
CA THR A 77 2.34 0.28 8.19
C THR A 77 1.35 0.63 7.09
N CYS A 78 1.83 1.22 6.00
CA CYS A 78 1.03 1.47 4.80
C CYS A 78 1.81 1.04 3.56
N VAL A 79 1.28 0.08 2.79
CA VAL A 79 1.84 -0.37 1.51
C VAL A 79 1.38 0.58 0.40
N GLN A 80 2.32 1.12 -0.37
CA GLN A 80 2.08 2.24 -1.27
C GLN A 80 2.48 1.92 -2.71
N MET A 81 1.49 1.58 -3.53
CA MET A 81 1.71 1.28 -4.95
C MET A 81 2.07 2.53 -5.79
N LEU A 82 1.68 3.73 -5.33
CA LEU A 82 1.98 4.98 -6.04
C LEU A 82 3.48 5.28 -6.12
N ILE A 83 4.25 4.84 -5.12
CA ILE A 83 5.72 4.98 -5.11
C ILE A 83 6.35 4.22 -6.28
N ALA A 84 5.84 3.04 -6.60
CA ALA A 84 6.31 2.25 -7.75
C ALA A 84 5.95 2.88 -9.11
N GLY A 85 5.09 3.91 -9.14
CA GLY A 85 4.74 4.65 -10.36
C GLY A 85 5.85 5.59 -10.88
N PHE A 86 6.87 5.86 -10.07
CA PHE A 86 8.01 6.72 -10.43
C PHE A 86 9.34 5.99 -10.18
N PRO A 87 9.56 4.83 -10.83
CA PRO A 87 10.69 3.95 -10.50
C PRO A 87 12.04 4.65 -10.68
N ASP A 88 12.19 5.50 -11.71
CA ASP A 88 13.45 6.21 -11.98
C ASP A 88 13.81 7.20 -10.86
N VAL A 89 12.81 7.93 -10.34
CA VAL A 89 13.01 8.87 -9.23
C VAL A 89 13.41 8.14 -7.96
N VAL A 90 12.70 7.05 -7.64
CA VAL A 90 13.00 6.24 -6.45
C VAL A 90 14.37 5.58 -6.56
N ARG A 91 14.72 5.12 -7.76
CA ARG A 91 16.02 4.53 -8.07
C ARG A 91 17.17 5.50 -7.84
N GLU A 92 17.06 6.70 -8.39
CA GLU A 92 18.06 7.76 -8.23
C GLU A 92 18.22 8.14 -6.74
N ALA A 93 17.11 8.34 -6.04
CA ALA A 93 17.12 8.78 -4.64
C ALA A 93 17.72 7.75 -3.66
N LEU A 94 17.50 6.45 -3.92
CA LEU A 94 17.88 5.36 -3.01
C LEU A 94 19.04 4.50 -3.54
N LEU A 95 19.64 4.88 -4.67
CA LEU A 95 20.74 4.16 -5.31
C LEU A 95 20.38 2.68 -5.61
N ILE A 96 19.15 2.43 -6.04
CA ILE A 96 18.67 1.06 -6.31
C ILE A 96 19.29 0.56 -7.63
N PRO A 97 19.98 -0.59 -7.65
CA PRO A 97 20.56 -1.09 -8.90
C PRO A 97 19.48 -1.45 -9.94
N ASP A 98 19.80 -1.26 -11.23
CA ASP A 98 18.88 -1.52 -12.35
C ASP A 98 18.43 -2.97 -12.45
N GLU A 99 19.11 -3.91 -11.79
CA GLU A 99 18.73 -5.32 -11.70
C GLU A 99 17.50 -5.59 -10.83
N TYR A 100 16.94 -4.57 -10.16
CA TYR A 100 15.73 -4.68 -9.35
C TYR A 100 14.54 -3.93 -9.95
N ASP A 101 13.39 -4.60 -9.96
CA ASP A 101 12.07 -3.98 -10.10
C ASP A 101 11.57 -3.48 -8.75
N ILE A 102 11.00 -2.27 -8.74
CA ILE A 102 10.38 -1.65 -7.56
C ILE A 102 8.91 -2.08 -7.54
N LEU A 103 8.50 -2.78 -6.48
CA LEU A 103 7.14 -3.30 -6.34
C LEU A 103 6.22 -2.30 -5.61
N CYS A 104 6.69 -1.72 -4.50
CA CYS A 104 5.92 -0.75 -3.71
C CYS A 104 6.80 0.01 -2.71
N GLY A 105 6.28 1.13 -2.20
CA GLY A 105 6.76 1.74 -0.96
C GLY A 105 6.10 1.15 0.29
N LEU A 106 6.71 1.39 1.45
CA LEU A 106 6.21 1.00 2.76
C LEU A 106 6.46 2.12 3.77
N ALA A 107 5.41 2.81 4.21
CA ALA A 107 5.50 3.72 5.36
C ALA A 107 5.43 2.91 6.66
N ILE A 108 6.27 3.27 7.65
CA ILE A 108 6.37 2.57 8.94
C ILE A 108 6.45 3.59 10.08
N GLY A 109 5.57 3.50 11.05
CA GLY A 109 5.53 4.45 12.16
C GLY A 109 4.51 4.11 13.23
N TYR A 110 4.27 5.05 14.13
CA TYR A 110 3.16 4.98 15.08
C TYR A 110 1.93 5.63 14.46
N ALA A 111 0.80 4.93 14.48
CA ALA A 111 -0.44 5.45 13.91
C ALA A 111 -0.95 6.62 14.75
N VAL A 112 -1.43 7.66 14.06
CA VAL A 112 -2.10 8.80 14.69
C VAL A 112 -3.60 8.49 14.74
N GLU A 113 -4.14 8.29 15.94
CA GLU A 113 -5.51 7.79 16.13
C GLU A 113 -6.58 8.74 15.59
N ASP A 114 -6.35 10.05 15.64
CA ASP A 114 -7.29 11.07 15.19
C ASP A 114 -7.26 11.31 13.67
N PHE A 115 -6.34 10.66 12.94
CA PHE A 115 -6.34 10.71 11.49
C PHE A 115 -7.48 9.84 10.93
N PRO A 116 -8.52 10.42 10.29
CA PRO A 116 -9.77 9.69 10.01
C PRO A 116 -9.61 8.41 9.19
N ALA A 117 -8.68 8.40 8.24
CA ALA A 117 -8.43 7.23 7.39
C ALA A 117 -7.86 6.02 8.16
N ASN A 118 -7.29 6.21 9.35
CA ASN A 118 -6.81 5.12 10.20
C ASN A 118 -7.95 4.34 10.88
N ASN A 119 -9.16 4.89 10.88
CA ASN A 119 -10.35 4.29 11.50
C ASN A 119 -11.33 3.70 10.49
N LEU A 120 -10.87 3.48 9.25
CA LEU A 120 -11.68 2.87 8.20
C LEU A 120 -11.83 1.36 8.42
N ASP A 121 -13.07 0.90 8.52
CA ASP A 121 -13.41 -0.52 8.42
C ASP A 121 -13.62 -0.91 6.96
N VAL A 122 -12.55 -1.39 6.32
CA VAL A 122 -12.57 -1.78 4.90
C VAL A 122 -13.16 -3.19 4.78
N PRO A 123 -14.31 -3.38 4.11
CA PRO A 123 -14.95 -4.69 4.02
C PRO A 123 -14.07 -5.70 3.28
N ARG A 124 -14.19 -6.97 3.65
CA ARG A 124 -13.61 -8.11 2.93
C ARG A 124 -14.73 -8.91 2.28
N LYS A 125 -14.42 -9.55 1.15
CA LYS A 125 -15.32 -10.52 0.52
C LYS A 125 -15.59 -11.68 1.48
N SER A 126 -16.76 -12.30 1.33
CA SER A 126 -17.07 -13.51 2.07
C SER A 126 -16.17 -14.67 1.63
N ILE A 127 -16.09 -15.72 2.44
CA ILE A 127 -15.34 -16.93 2.06
C ILE A 127 -15.95 -17.56 0.80
N ASP A 128 -17.28 -17.55 0.68
CA ASP A 128 -18.01 -18.11 -0.46
C ASP A 128 -17.71 -17.37 -1.79
N ASP A 129 -17.32 -16.10 -1.72
CA ASP A 129 -16.91 -15.31 -2.90
C ASP A 129 -15.48 -15.60 -3.37
N THR A 130 -14.68 -16.29 -2.56
CA THR A 130 -13.22 -16.44 -2.77
C THR A 130 -12.72 -17.88 -2.72
N VAL A 131 -13.52 -18.80 -2.20
CA VAL A 131 -13.17 -20.21 -2.00
C VAL A 131 -14.29 -21.08 -2.55
N VAL A 132 -13.92 -22.11 -3.32
CA VAL A 132 -14.84 -23.17 -3.76
C VAL A 132 -14.54 -24.42 -2.94
N PHE A 133 -15.52 -24.87 -2.16
CA PHE A 133 -15.46 -26.13 -1.44
C PHE A 133 -15.95 -27.27 -2.34
N LEU A 134 -15.20 -28.37 -2.39
CA LEU A 134 -15.56 -29.57 -3.15
C LEU A 134 -15.70 -30.73 -2.17
N ASP A 135 -16.94 -31.16 -1.93
CA ASP A 135 -17.21 -32.40 -1.21
C ASP A 135 -16.97 -33.57 -2.18
N ARG A 136 -15.85 -34.28 -1.99
CA ARG A 136 -15.57 -35.54 -2.68
C ARG A 136 -15.99 -36.73 -1.83
#